data_AF-A0A1C3E844-F1
#
_entry.id   AF-A0A1C3E844-F1
#
_cell.length_a   1.000
_cell.length_b   1.000
_cell.length_c   1.000
_cell.angle_alpha   90.00
_cell.angle_beta   90.00
_cell.angle_gamma   90.00
#
_symmetry.space_group_name_H-M   'P 1'
#
loop_
_entity.id
_entity.type
_entity.pdbx_description
1 polymer ?
#
loop_
_entity_poly.entity_id
_entity_poly.type
_entity_poly.pdbx_seq_one_letter_code
_entity_poly.pdbx_strand_id
1 'polypeptide(L)'
;MFGLVLAGVQSRLAQAQEPAQTPLNVLGSLVPDTANLVAVIRVQELLDSPMGRAANWRQAHQAAFLNGAATVPTNATMLVRAAHVQPDHNRVVWSLALAQMQGTWTLRTLSQPTGGVIQQVNNHPVLVLSSDAIATQLPGNRLAILSPASRHDLGRFLRHTTETLNGASPQKSWAETQIDSSKSHIMLSLDMRDTFDPVVAANYLQSTLAFAGKQNEARIMGQILSDLEFIEFDVDASSQLDMTIKMSFSRSPTRPASELQQVFVNYLDDYGFHLDEIETAKATLSGRVLTLSNTISDASLRMVLSLIRGVGAGTLLPESHSAQTPEEATLAASIAYFQTVNQLVDDLFRQASRGHDYQRVASWYDNFARRIDELPIRNVDPDLLRYGRSISARLRQIGMSLRGIQLEMGRVASYAEYRVDVTPPQVQWNGGWGGNWNGWGWGGAWVTPGTVNVETNFPEIRGRQADAIARGTTERETIWKSINNDRAIVRDDMMKKFNVDFLNPPRR
;
A
#
# COMPACT_ATOMS: atom_id res chain seq x y z
N MET A 1 65.81 -25.27 -55.10
CA MET A 1 64.37 -25.59 -55.20
C MET A 1 63.81 -25.46 -53.78
N PHE A 2 63.39 -24.25 -53.38
CA PHE A 2 62.96 -23.94 -52.00
C PHE A 2 61.44 -23.80 -51.98
N GLY A 3 60.76 -24.65 -51.22
CA GLY A 3 59.33 -24.60 -50.98
C GLY A 3 58.98 -23.64 -49.84
N LEU A 4 58.04 -22.74 -50.09
CA LEU A 4 57.47 -21.82 -49.11
C LEU A 4 56.07 -22.32 -48.74
N VAL A 5 55.90 -22.66 -47.47
CA VAL A 5 54.63 -23.11 -46.86
C VAL A 5 53.77 -21.87 -46.58
N LEU A 6 52.61 -21.77 -47.23
CA LEU A 6 51.57 -20.79 -46.89
C LEU A 6 50.60 -21.43 -45.91
N ALA A 7 50.65 -21.00 -44.64
CA ALA A 7 49.68 -21.34 -43.62
C ALA A 7 48.40 -20.52 -43.84
N GLY A 8 47.29 -21.21 -44.14
CA GLY A 8 45.96 -20.60 -44.17
C GLY A 8 45.39 -20.46 -42.76
N VAL A 9 45.13 -19.22 -42.33
CA VAL A 9 44.38 -18.91 -41.11
C VAL A 9 42.89 -19.06 -41.42
N GLN A 10 42.24 -20.08 -40.85
CA GLN A 10 40.77 -20.14 -40.82
C GLN A 10 40.26 -19.34 -39.62
N SER A 11 39.61 -18.21 -39.93
CA SER A 11 38.87 -17.40 -38.96
C SER A 11 37.63 -18.17 -38.50
N ARG A 12 37.61 -18.67 -37.24
CA ARG A 12 36.37 -19.14 -36.60
C ARG A 12 35.54 -17.92 -36.22
N LEU A 13 34.44 -17.68 -36.93
CA LEU A 13 33.37 -16.81 -36.45
C LEU A 13 32.78 -17.46 -35.19
N ALA A 14 33.01 -16.84 -34.03
CA ALA A 14 32.32 -17.19 -32.81
C ALA A 14 30.83 -16.86 -32.99
N GLN A 15 30.00 -17.88 -33.13
CA GLN A 15 28.56 -17.73 -32.91
C GLN A 15 28.40 -17.30 -31.45
N ALA A 16 27.92 -16.08 -31.23
CA ALA A 16 27.49 -15.63 -29.92
C ALA A 16 26.35 -16.57 -29.48
N GLN A 17 26.66 -17.45 -28.53
CA GLN A 17 25.69 -18.34 -27.93
C GLN A 17 24.72 -17.44 -27.14
N GLU A 18 23.45 -17.37 -27.55
CA GLU A 18 22.44 -16.65 -26.80
C GLU A 18 22.50 -17.11 -25.33
N PRO A 19 22.52 -16.18 -24.36
CA PRO A 19 22.56 -16.56 -22.96
C PRO A 19 21.37 -17.46 -22.65
N ALA A 20 21.62 -18.58 -21.99
CA ALA A 20 20.57 -19.51 -21.58
C ALA A 20 19.46 -18.75 -20.84
N GLN A 21 18.21 -18.94 -21.26
CA GLN A 21 17.06 -18.28 -20.65
C GLN A 21 16.97 -18.66 -19.16
N THR A 22 17.08 -17.67 -18.27
CA THR A 22 16.83 -17.88 -16.84
C THR A 22 15.33 -18.00 -16.59
N PRO A 23 14.89 -18.65 -15.49
CA PRO A 23 13.48 -18.66 -15.12
C PRO A 23 12.88 -17.27 -15.03
N LEU A 24 13.63 -16.30 -14.48
CA LEU A 24 13.19 -14.91 -14.35
C LEU A 24 12.95 -14.24 -15.70
N ASN A 25 13.87 -14.38 -16.65
CA ASN A 25 13.72 -13.78 -17.98
C ASN A 25 12.50 -14.34 -18.71
N VAL A 26 12.25 -15.65 -18.59
CA VAL A 26 11.05 -16.24 -19.19
C VAL A 26 9.78 -15.73 -18.50
N LEU A 27 9.72 -15.68 -17.17
CA LEU A 27 8.54 -15.12 -16.49
C LEU A 27 8.32 -13.65 -16.83
N GLY A 28 9.38 -12.86 -16.95
CA GLY A 28 9.31 -11.45 -17.36
C GLY A 28 8.74 -11.30 -18.77
N SER A 29 9.17 -12.13 -19.73
CA SER A 29 8.65 -12.09 -21.10
C SER A 29 7.16 -12.44 -21.23
N LEU A 30 6.58 -13.10 -20.22
CA LEU A 30 5.16 -13.46 -20.17
C LEU A 30 4.28 -12.35 -19.59
N VAL A 31 4.87 -11.25 -19.12
CA VAL A 31 4.14 -10.09 -18.60
C VAL A 31 3.47 -9.35 -19.77
N PRO A 32 2.14 -9.18 -19.78
CA PRO A 32 1.47 -8.42 -20.82
C PRO A 32 1.91 -6.95 -20.82
N ASP A 33 2.08 -6.36 -22.01
CA ASP A 33 2.47 -4.95 -22.17
C ASP A 33 1.47 -3.95 -21.55
N THR A 34 0.22 -4.39 -21.32
CA THR A 34 -0.81 -3.58 -20.64
C THR A 34 -0.57 -3.45 -19.13
N ALA A 35 0.40 -4.16 -18.56
CA ALA A 35 0.82 -3.98 -17.17
C ALA A 35 1.48 -2.59 -17.03
N ASN A 36 1.22 -1.93 -15.91
CA ASN A 36 2.00 -0.76 -15.47
C ASN A 36 2.68 -1.00 -14.12
N LEU A 37 2.45 -2.15 -13.49
CA LEU A 37 3.16 -2.59 -12.30
C LEU A 37 3.80 -3.95 -12.56
N VAL A 38 5.06 -4.12 -12.15
CA VAL A 38 5.75 -5.40 -12.07
C VAL A 38 6.43 -5.54 -10.71
N ALA A 39 6.35 -6.72 -10.12
CA ALA A 39 7.04 -7.06 -8.89
C ALA A 39 7.68 -8.43 -8.99
N VAL A 40 8.86 -8.59 -8.41
CA VAL A 40 9.63 -9.83 -8.40
C VAL A 40 9.96 -10.18 -6.96
N ILE A 41 9.75 -11.44 -6.60
CA ILE A 41 10.22 -12.02 -5.36
C ILE A 41 11.09 -13.22 -5.72
N ARG A 42 12.39 -13.10 -5.42
CA ARG A 42 13.37 -14.18 -5.62
C ARG A 42 13.29 -15.10 -4.41
N VAL A 43 12.21 -15.88 -4.33
CA VAL A 43 11.83 -16.65 -3.13
C VAL A 43 12.98 -17.49 -2.61
N GLN A 44 13.64 -18.25 -3.49
CA GLN A 44 14.76 -19.09 -3.08
C GLN A 44 15.94 -18.27 -2.56
N GLU A 45 16.35 -17.21 -3.27
CA GLU A 45 17.45 -16.35 -2.83
C GLU A 45 17.15 -15.67 -1.49
N LEU A 46 15.91 -15.22 -1.30
CA LEU A 46 15.44 -14.60 -0.06
C LEU A 46 15.47 -15.58 1.12
N LEU A 47 15.02 -16.82 0.91
CA LEU A 47 15.08 -17.89 1.93
C LEU A 47 16.53 -18.30 2.24
N ASP A 48 17.39 -18.20 1.24
CA ASP A 48 18.79 -18.61 1.31
C ASP A 48 19.71 -17.49 1.81
N SER A 49 19.17 -16.29 2.04
CA SER A 49 19.91 -15.12 2.50
C SER A 49 20.44 -15.29 3.93
N PRO A 50 21.42 -14.48 4.36
CA PRO A 50 21.95 -14.56 5.73
C PRO A 50 20.84 -14.39 6.78
N MET A 51 19.96 -13.41 6.61
CA MET A 51 18.78 -13.20 7.46
C MET A 51 17.81 -14.38 7.40
N GLY A 52 17.51 -14.89 6.20
CA GLY A 52 16.57 -16.01 6.02
C GLY A 52 17.03 -17.30 6.70
N ARG A 53 18.34 -17.58 6.68
CA ARG A 53 18.95 -18.69 7.42
C ARG A 53 18.93 -18.46 8.92
N ALA A 54 19.33 -17.26 9.39
CA ALA A 54 19.37 -16.93 10.80
C ALA A 54 17.98 -17.00 11.47
N ALA A 55 16.95 -16.54 10.75
CA ALA A 55 15.55 -16.58 11.19
C ALA A 55 14.84 -17.91 10.83
N ASN A 56 15.54 -18.87 10.24
CA ASN A 56 15.01 -20.18 9.86
C ASN A 56 13.71 -20.12 9.03
N TRP A 57 13.63 -19.17 8.09
CA TRP A 57 12.40 -18.89 7.32
C TRP A 57 11.89 -20.07 6.51
N ARG A 58 12.79 -20.96 6.06
CA ARG A 58 12.41 -22.19 5.35
C ARG A 58 11.57 -23.14 6.22
N GLN A 59 11.88 -23.29 7.50
CA GLN A 59 11.21 -24.24 8.40
C GLN A 59 10.05 -23.60 9.16
N ALA A 60 10.18 -22.33 9.55
CA ALA A 60 9.21 -21.68 10.42
C ALA A 60 7.90 -21.29 9.71
N HIS A 61 7.75 -21.57 8.41
CA HIS A 61 6.74 -20.95 7.55
C HIS A 61 6.68 -19.41 7.73
N GLN A 62 7.75 -18.79 8.29
CA GLN A 62 7.87 -17.37 8.66
C GLN A 62 8.15 -16.45 7.47
N ALA A 63 8.28 -17.03 6.28
CA ALA A 63 7.77 -16.38 5.08
C ALA A 63 6.26 -16.02 5.19
N ALA A 64 5.61 -16.21 6.34
CA ALA A 64 4.35 -15.58 6.75
C ALA A 64 4.30 -14.08 6.46
N PHE A 65 5.44 -13.36 6.46
CA PHE A 65 5.46 -11.97 5.98
C PHE A 65 5.13 -11.87 4.47
N LEU A 66 5.56 -12.84 3.67
CA LEU A 66 5.05 -13.02 2.31
C LEU A 66 3.59 -13.51 2.35
N ASN A 67 3.20 -14.41 3.25
CA ASN A 67 1.82 -14.96 3.25
C ASN A 67 0.70 -13.92 3.46
N GLY A 68 0.99 -12.79 4.13
CA GLY A 68 0.04 -11.67 4.27
C GLY A 68 -0.03 -10.72 3.07
N ALA A 69 0.93 -10.83 2.13
CA ALA A 69 1.28 -9.76 1.21
C ALA A 69 1.49 -10.24 -0.24
N ALA A 70 1.84 -11.50 -0.44
CA ALA A 70 1.80 -12.21 -1.71
C ALA A 70 1.51 -13.67 -1.38
N THR A 71 0.40 -14.20 -1.86
CA THR A 71 0.11 -15.62 -1.72
C THR A 71 1.12 -16.43 -2.56
N VAL A 72 2.26 -16.78 -1.97
CA VAL A 72 3.36 -17.52 -2.63
C VAL A 72 3.15 -19.01 -2.37
N PRO A 73 3.03 -19.85 -3.41
CA PRO A 73 3.04 -21.30 -3.24
C PRO A 73 4.32 -21.74 -2.51
N THR A 74 4.23 -22.70 -1.59
CA THR A 74 5.38 -23.15 -0.77
C THR A 74 6.50 -23.80 -1.59
N ASN A 75 6.19 -24.25 -2.80
CA ASN A 75 7.14 -24.80 -3.77
C ASN A 75 7.49 -23.81 -4.90
N ALA A 76 7.21 -22.52 -4.75
CA ALA A 76 7.70 -21.51 -5.68
C ALA A 76 9.16 -21.14 -5.38
N THR A 77 10.00 -21.09 -6.40
CA THR A 77 11.40 -20.60 -6.30
C THR A 77 11.54 -19.15 -6.75
N MET A 78 10.62 -18.69 -7.60
CA MET A 78 10.54 -17.34 -8.13
C MET A 78 9.08 -16.94 -8.27
N LEU A 79 8.76 -15.70 -7.97
CA LEU A 79 7.47 -15.08 -8.25
C LEU A 79 7.68 -13.80 -9.05
N VAL A 80 6.96 -13.66 -10.15
CA VAL A 80 6.77 -12.40 -10.86
C VAL A 80 5.29 -12.08 -10.78
N ARG A 81 4.94 -10.87 -10.37
CA ARG A 81 3.58 -10.37 -10.42
C ARG A 81 3.53 -9.15 -11.31
N ALA A 82 2.56 -9.14 -12.22
CA ALA A 82 2.21 -7.98 -13.01
C ALA A 82 0.80 -7.53 -12.66
N ALA A 83 0.54 -6.23 -12.78
CA ALA A 83 -0.79 -5.69 -12.62
C ALA A 83 -1.01 -4.47 -13.50
N HIS A 84 -2.28 -4.17 -13.75
CA HIS A 84 -2.71 -2.85 -14.17
C HIS A 84 -3.38 -2.17 -12.99
N VAL A 85 -2.72 -1.14 -12.48
CA VAL A 85 -3.17 -0.32 -11.37
C VAL A 85 -3.53 1.08 -11.86
N GLN A 86 -4.49 1.72 -11.21
CA GLN A 86 -4.85 3.11 -11.40
C GLN A 86 -4.51 3.82 -10.08
N PRO A 87 -3.27 4.35 -9.92
CA PRO A 87 -2.83 4.93 -8.66
C PRO A 87 -3.69 6.13 -8.23
N ASP A 88 -4.12 6.93 -9.20
CA ASP A 88 -5.01 8.08 -9.05
C ASP A 88 -6.43 7.71 -8.58
N HIS A 89 -6.88 6.48 -8.87
CA HIS A 89 -8.17 5.95 -8.44
C HIS A 89 -8.05 4.92 -7.30
N ASN A 90 -6.84 4.66 -6.79
CA ASN A 90 -6.54 3.63 -5.81
C ASN A 90 -7.20 2.27 -6.13
N ARG A 91 -7.02 1.81 -7.38
CA ARG A 91 -7.71 0.63 -7.92
C ARG A 91 -6.75 -0.31 -8.64
N VAL A 92 -6.89 -1.61 -8.39
CA VAL A 92 -6.29 -2.67 -9.21
C VAL A 92 -7.34 -3.14 -10.21
N VAL A 93 -7.08 -3.03 -11.51
CA VAL A 93 -8.00 -3.45 -12.58
C VAL A 93 -7.87 -4.95 -12.82
N TRP A 94 -6.64 -5.43 -12.90
CA TRP A 94 -6.31 -6.86 -12.98
C TRP A 94 -4.91 -7.11 -12.42
N SER A 95 -4.65 -8.37 -12.07
CA SER A 95 -3.36 -8.86 -11.63
C SER A 95 -3.07 -10.25 -12.22
N LEU A 96 -1.80 -10.51 -12.50
CA LEU A 96 -1.26 -11.76 -12.97
C LEU A 96 -0.10 -12.14 -12.05
N ALA A 97 -0.18 -13.26 -11.36
CA ALA A 97 0.96 -13.87 -10.69
C ALA A 97 1.51 -15.02 -11.54
N LEU A 98 2.82 -15.03 -11.73
CA LEU A 98 3.58 -16.04 -12.44
C LEU A 98 4.62 -16.60 -11.46
N ALA A 99 4.61 -17.91 -11.26
CA ALA A 99 5.56 -18.56 -10.37
C ALA A 99 6.35 -19.63 -11.11
N GLN A 100 7.67 -19.66 -10.89
CA GLN A 100 8.47 -20.83 -11.19
C GLN A 100 8.35 -21.79 -10.01
N MET A 101 7.95 -23.02 -10.29
CA MET A 101 7.71 -24.03 -9.27
C MET A 101 8.85 -25.05 -9.24
N GLN A 102 9.09 -25.65 -8.08
CA GLN A 102 9.97 -26.80 -7.89
C GLN A 102 9.17 -28.08 -7.62
N GLY A 103 9.77 -29.22 -7.96
CA GLY A 103 9.14 -30.54 -7.80
C GLY A 103 7.95 -30.75 -8.73
N THR A 104 7.26 -31.87 -8.52
CA THR A 104 6.05 -32.24 -9.25
C THR A 104 4.82 -31.65 -8.56
N TRP A 105 3.96 -30.97 -9.33
CA TRP A 105 2.69 -30.45 -8.85
C TRP A 105 1.65 -30.51 -9.98
N THR A 106 0.38 -30.44 -9.60
CA THR A 106 -0.74 -30.42 -10.55
C THR A 106 -1.80 -29.42 -10.08
N LEU A 107 -2.72 -29.03 -10.96
CA LEU A 107 -3.89 -28.23 -10.53
C LEU A 107 -4.74 -28.97 -9.49
N ARG A 108 -4.72 -30.31 -9.48
CA ARG A 108 -5.40 -31.12 -8.45
C ARG A 108 -4.77 -31.00 -7.08
N THR A 109 -3.43 -30.98 -7.00
CA THR A 109 -2.75 -30.79 -5.72
C THR A 109 -2.94 -29.36 -5.19
N LEU A 110 -3.16 -28.38 -6.07
CA LEU A 110 -3.51 -27.01 -5.70
C LEU A 110 -5.01 -26.84 -5.37
N SER A 111 -5.90 -27.65 -5.93
CA SER A 111 -7.36 -27.54 -5.73
C SER A 111 -7.82 -28.01 -4.35
N GLN A 112 -7.13 -28.99 -3.77
CA GLN A 112 -7.49 -29.57 -2.46
C GLN A 112 -7.51 -28.54 -1.32
N PRO A 113 -6.45 -27.75 -1.08
CA PRO A 113 -6.45 -26.76 0.01
C PRO A 113 -7.28 -25.51 -0.31
N THR A 114 -7.43 -25.16 -1.59
CA THR A 114 -8.09 -23.92 -2.02
C THR A 114 -9.60 -24.07 -2.21
N GLY A 115 -10.08 -25.32 -2.22
CA GLY A 115 -11.42 -25.69 -2.65
C GLY A 115 -11.68 -25.42 -4.14
N GLY A 116 -10.71 -24.95 -4.94
CA GLY A 116 -10.96 -24.53 -6.31
C GLY A 116 -11.58 -25.63 -7.19
N VAL A 117 -12.36 -25.23 -8.19
CA VAL A 117 -12.99 -26.16 -9.13
C VAL A 117 -12.17 -26.23 -10.42
N ILE A 118 -11.75 -27.43 -10.79
CA ILE A 118 -11.07 -27.64 -12.06
C ILE A 118 -12.11 -27.58 -13.19
N GLN A 119 -11.85 -26.73 -14.17
CA GLN A 119 -12.64 -26.53 -15.38
C GLN A 119 -11.73 -26.57 -16.60
N GLN A 120 -12.30 -26.38 -17.79
CA GLN A 120 -11.53 -26.16 -19.02
C GLN A 120 -11.86 -24.83 -19.67
N VAL A 121 -10.84 -24.18 -20.22
CA VAL A 121 -10.94 -23.00 -21.08
C VAL A 121 -10.06 -23.26 -22.30
N ASN A 122 -10.62 -23.25 -23.51
CA ASN A 122 -9.88 -23.58 -24.75
C ASN A 122 -9.07 -24.90 -24.65
N ASN A 123 -9.70 -25.96 -24.14
CA ASN A 123 -9.08 -27.26 -23.85
C ASN A 123 -7.86 -27.23 -22.89
N HIS A 124 -7.60 -26.09 -22.24
CA HIS A 124 -6.62 -25.99 -21.16
C HIS A 124 -7.31 -26.21 -19.81
N PRO A 125 -6.80 -27.12 -18.97
CA PRO A 125 -7.31 -27.29 -17.62
C PRO A 125 -6.97 -26.06 -16.79
N VAL A 126 -7.95 -25.54 -16.07
CA VAL A 126 -7.79 -24.38 -15.19
C VAL A 126 -8.46 -24.64 -13.85
N LEU A 127 -7.91 -24.04 -12.81
CA LEU A 127 -8.45 -24.09 -11.45
C LEU A 127 -9.12 -22.75 -11.15
N VAL A 128 -10.46 -22.76 -11.09
CA VAL A 128 -11.23 -21.57 -10.69
C VAL A 128 -11.29 -21.52 -9.17
N LEU A 129 -10.74 -20.45 -8.60
CA LEU A 129 -10.63 -20.22 -7.16
C LEU A 129 -11.89 -19.50 -6.66
N SER A 130 -12.22 -19.69 -5.39
CA SER A 130 -13.35 -19.01 -4.72
C SER A 130 -13.16 -17.50 -4.58
N SER A 131 -11.93 -17.06 -4.75
CA SER A 131 -11.48 -15.71 -4.53
C SER A 131 -11.41 -14.92 -5.84
N ASP A 132 -12.33 -15.14 -6.78
CA ASP A 132 -12.37 -14.44 -8.07
C ASP A 132 -11.02 -14.46 -8.82
N ALA A 133 -10.38 -15.63 -8.84
CA ALA A 133 -9.12 -15.85 -9.54
C ALA A 133 -9.14 -17.19 -10.31
N ILE A 134 -8.34 -17.27 -11.38
CA ILE A 134 -8.18 -18.50 -12.17
C ILE A 134 -6.70 -18.85 -12.26
N ALA A 135 -6.35 -20.05 -11.83
CA ALA A 135 -5.00 -20.58 -11.92
C ALA A 135 -4.86 -21.60 -13.08
N THR A 136 -3.72 -21.61 -13.75
CA THR A 136 -3.41 -22.55 -14.83
C THR A 136 -1.94 -22.94 -14.82
N GLN A 137 -1.64 -24.14 -15.32
CA GLN A 137 -0.27 -24.58 -15.54
C GLN A 137 0.23 -24.09 -16.91
N LEU A 138 1.49 -23.66 -16.95
CA LEU A 138 2.22 -23.27 -18.15
C LEU A 138 3.43 -24.21 -18.37
N PRO A 139 3.95 -24.30 -19.60
CA PRO A 139 5.17 -25.05 -19.89
C PRO A 139 6.36 -24.65 -18.99
N GLY A 140 7.25 -25.60 -18.69
CA GLY A 140 8.44 -25.35 -17.89
C GLY A 140 8.19 -25.32 -16.37
N ASN A 141 7.18 -26.04 -15.88
CA ASN A 141 6.83 -26.13 -14.46
C ASN A 141 6.42 -24.78 -13.85
N ARG A 142 5.58 -24.03 -14.57
CA ARG A 142 5.18 -22.67 -14.18
C ARG A 142 3.70 -22.61 -13.85
N LEU A 143 3.37 -21.80 -12.84
CA LEU A 143 2.00 -21.52 -12.43
C LEU A 143 1.65 -20.08 -12.82
N ALA A 144 0.49 -19.89 -13.45
CA ALA A 144 -0.09 -18.57 -13.66
C ALA A 144 -1.41 -18.46 -12.90
N ILE A 145 -1.63 -17.33 -12.24
CA ILE A 145 -2.88 -17.00 -11.53
C ILE A 145 -3.32 -15.63 -11.99
N LEU A 146 -4.50 -15.55 -12.60
CA LEU A 146 -5.11 -14.31 -13.06
C LEU A 146 -6.26 -13.92 -12.14
N SER A 147 -6.38 -12.64 -11.82
CA SER A 147 -7.52 -12.05 -11.11
C SER A 147 -7.87 -10.67 -11.72
N PRO A 148 -9.16 -10.31 -11.86
CA PRO A 148 -10.37 -11.11 -11.60
C PRO A 148 -10.47 -12.41 -12.44
N ALA A 149 -11.40 -13.30 -12.10
CA ALA A 149 -11.61 -14.56 -12.81
C ALA A 149 -12.30 -14.35 -14.17
N SER A 150 -11.56 -13.85 -15.15
CA SER A 150 -12.05 -13.64 -16.52
C SER A 150 -11.58 -14.74 -17.46
N ARG A 151 -12.53 -15.53 -17.97
CA ARG A 151 -12.25 -16.54 -19.02
C ARG A 151 -11.73 -15.91 -20.31
N HIS A 152 -12.21 -14.71 -20.64
CA HIS A 152 -11.79 -13.98 -21.84
C HIS A 152 -10.35 -13.51 -21.74
N ASP A 153 -9.98 -12.90 -20.62
CA ASP A 153 -8.63 -12.39 -20.41
C ASP A 153 -7.62 -13.52 -20.23
N LEU A 154 -8.02 -14.63 -19.58
CA LEU A 154 -7.23 -15.85 -19.58
C LEU A 154 -6.98 -16.38 -21.01
N GLY A 155 -8.01 -16.41 -21.86
CA GLY A 155 -7.86 -16.84 -23.25
C GLY A 155 -6.90 -15.96 -24.05
N ARG A 156 -6.89 -14.64 -23.81
CA ARG A 156 -5.90 -13.71 -24.37
C ARG A 156 -4.50 -13.99 -23.83
N PHE A 157 -4.36 -14.14 -22.51
CA PHE A 157 -3.09 -14.44 -21.86
C PHE A 157 -2.46 -15.75 -22.35
N LEU A 158 -3.24 -16.82 -22.52
CA LEU A 158 -2.74 -18.10 -23.03
C LEU A 158 -2.24 -18.02 -24.48
N ARG A 159 -2.91 -17.22 -25.33
CA ARG A 159 -2.42 -16.94 -26.70
C ARG A 159 -1.11 -16.18 -26.68
N HIS A 160 -1.05 -15.09 -25.92
CA HIS A 160 0.18 -14.31 -25.73
C HIS A 160 1.34 -15.19 -25.23
N THR A 161 1.09 -16.02 -24.20
CA THR A 161 2.09 -16.96 -23.67
C THR A 161 2.61 -17.90 -24.76
N THR A 162 1.71 -18.44 -25.59
CA THR A 162 2.09 -19.36 -26.68
C THR A 162 2.95 -18.65 -27.72
N GLU A 163 2.59 -17.44 -28.11
CA GLU A 163 3.34 -16.60 -29.05
C GLU A 163 4.73 -16.26 -28.51
N THR A 164 4.82 -15.78 -27.26
CA THR A 164 6.08 -15.43 -26.60
C THR A 164 7.01 -16.64 -26.48
N LEU A 165 6.50 -17.79 -26.01
CA LEU A 165 7.32 -19.00 -25.83
C LEU A 165 7.77 -19.61 -27.17
N ASN A 166 7.10 -19.30 -28.27
CA ASN A 166 7.50 -19.70 -29.62
C ASN A 166 8.49 -18.73 -30.28
N GLY A 167 8.99 -17.71 -29.55
CA GLY A 167 10.05 -16.82 -30.00
C GLY A 167 9.59 -15.55 -30.72
N ALA A 168 8.36 -15.08 -30.47
CA ALA A 168 7.73 -14.03 -31.27
C ALA A 168 8.05 -12.56 -30.87
N SER A 169 9.03 -12.24 -30.02
CA SER A 169 9.37 -10.83 -29.73
C SER A 169 10.87 -10.53 -29.76
N PRO A 170 11.37 -9.75 -30.74
CA PRO A 170 12.77 -9.33 -30.79
C PRO A 170 13.09 -8.14 -29.85
N GLN A 171 12.09 -7.49 -29.25
CA GLN A 171 12.28 -6.31 -28.39
C GLN A 171 11.77 -6.60 -26.96
N LYS A 172 12.62 -6.29 -25.97
CA LYS A 172 12.26 -6.39 -24.55
C LYS A 172 11.13 -5.43 -24.22
N SER A 173 10.14 -5.93 -23.48
CA SER A 173 9.11 -5.10 -22.86
C SER A 173 9.71 -4.16 -21.78
N TRP A 174 8.92 -3.18 -21.36
CA TRP A 174 9.31 -2.31 -20.25
C TRP A 174 9.48 -3.14 -18.96
N ALA A 175 8.62 -4.13 -18.72
CA ALA A 175 8.68 -5.01 -17.55
C ALA A 175 9.99 -5.81 -17.53
N GLU A 176 10.39 -6.39 -18.66
CA GLU A 176 11.69 -7.08 -18.78
C GLU A 176 12.86 -6.13 -18.50
N THR A 177 12.78 -4.89 -18.99
CA THR A 177 13.82 -3.87 -18.76
C THR A 177 13.96 -3.54 -17.26
N GLN A 178 12.84 -3.41 -16.55
CA GLN A 178 12.82 -3.15 -15.10
C GLN A 178 13.25 -4.37 -14.29
N ILE A 179 12.86 -5.58 -14.69
CA ILE A 179 13.28 -6.82 -14.04
C ILE A 179 14.80 -6.98 -14.12
N ASP A 180 15.40 -6.66 -15.27
CA ASP A 180 16.85 -6.77 -15.50
C ASP A 180 17.67 -5.68 -14.78
N SER A 181 17.05 -4.55 -14.41
CA SER A 181 17.74 -3.44 -13.75
C SER A 181 18.03 -3.72 -12.28
N SER A 182 17.32 -4.66 -11.65
CA SER A 182 17.42 -4.97 -10.22
C SER A 182 17.84 -6.42 -9.97
N LYS A 183 18.74 -6.59 -9.00
CA LYS A 183 19.13 -7.90 -8.47
C LYS A 183 18.63 -8.12 -7.04
N SER A 184 17.82 -7.20 -6.52
CA SER A 184 17.37 -7.25 -5.14
C SER A 184 16.45 -8.44 -4.88
N HIS A 185 16.44 -8.94 -3.65
CA HIS A 185 15.65 -10.11 -3.29
C HIS A 185 14.14 -9.89 -3.54
N ILE A 186 13.67 -8.66 -3.30
CA ILE A 186 12.34 -8.18 -3.66
C ILE A 186 12.52 -6.92 -4.50
N MET A 187 11.77 -6.83 -5.59
CA MET A 187 11.73 -5.66 -6.47
C MET A 187 10.28 -5.37 -6.84
N LEU A 188 9.91 -4.10 -6.90
CA LEU A 188 8.67 -3.59 -7.43
C LEU A 188 9.00 -2.38 -8.31
N SER A 189 8.41 -2.31 -9.49
CA SER A 189 8.48 -1.14 -10.36
C SER A 189 7.09 -0.79 -10.86
N LEU A 190 6.76 0.49 -10.75
CA LEU A 190 5.51 1.08 -11.17
C LEU A 190 5.83 2.15 -12.23
N ASP A 191 5.24 1.98 -13.40
CA ASP A 191 5.24 2.96 -14.47
C ASP A 191 4.24 4.07 -14.15
N MET A 192 4.76 5.29 -14.00
CA MET A 192 4.03 6.49 -13.62
C MET A 192 3.87 7.48 -14.79
N ARG A 193 4.40 7.13 -15.98
CA ARG A 193 4.26 7.99 -17.17
C ARG A 193 2.79 8.26 -17.44
N ASP A 194 2.49 9.51 -17.78
CA ASP A 194 1.14 10.00 -18.07
C ASP A 194 0.11 9.82 -16.92
N THR A 195 0.56 9.53 -15.68
CA THR A 195 -0.34 9.32 -14.53
C THR A 195 -0.81 10.63 -13.92
N PHE A 196 0.07 11.64 -13.83
CA PHE A 196 -0.23 12.91 -13.16
C PHE A 196 -0.45 14.05 -14.15
N ASP A 197 -1.67 14.57 -14.19
CA ASP A 197 -1.93 15.88 -14.78
C ASP A 197 -1.33 16.97 -13.88
N PRO A 198 -0.50 17.89 -14.40
CA PRO A 198 0.22 18.86 -13.59
C PRO A 198 -0.70 19.89 -12.92
N VAL A 199 -1.87 20.19 -13.50
CA VAL A 199 -2.85 21.12 -12.92
C VAL A 199 -3.62 20.42 -11.80
N VAL A 200 -4.07 19.20 -12.03
CA VAL A 200 -4.74 18.39 -10.98
C VAL A 200 -3.80 18.14 -9.81
N ALA A 201 -2.55 17.76 -10.08
CA ALA A 201 -1.53 17.56 -9.06
C ALA A 201 -1.27 18.84 -8.26
N ALA A 202 -1.16 20.00 -8.93
CA ALA A 202 -1.00 21.28 -8.25
C ALA A 202 -2.20 21.63 -7.36
N ASN A 203 -3.44 21.40 -7.83
CA ASN A 203 -4.65 21.64 -7.06
C ASN A 203 -4.74 20.73 -5.84
N TYR A 204 -4.38 19.45 -6.00
CA TYR A 204 -4.27 18.51 -4.88
C TYR A 204 -3.24 19.01 -3.86
N LEU A 205 -2.04 19.38 -4.30
CA LEU A 205 -1.02 19.90 -3.39
C LEU A 205 -1.51 21.12 -2.62
N GLN A 206 -2.16 22.09 -3.27
CA GLN A 206 -2.74 23.27 -2.60
C GLN A 206 -3.80 22.93 -1.54
N SER A 207 -4.47 21.78 -1.66
CA SER A 207 -5.40 21.29 -0.64
C SER A 207 -4.71 20.76 0.62
N THR A 208 -3.40 20.49 0.55
CA THR A 208 -2.61 20.02 1.68
C THR A 208 -2.10 21.20 2.53
N LEU A 209 -1.96 20.98 3.85
CA LEU A 209 -1.42 21.99 4.77
C LEU A 209 -0.01 22.46 4.37
N ALA A 210 0.81 21.58 3.77
CA ALA A 210 2.18 21.89 3.39
C ALA A 210 2.28 22.98 2.29
N PHE A 211 1.26 23.10 1.44
CA PHE A 211 1.21 24.04 0.31
C PHE A 211 0.06 25.05 0.41
N ALA A 212 -0.64 25.12 1.54
CA ALA A 212 -1.67 26.14 1.77
C ALA A 212 -1.08 27.56 1.58
N GLY A 213 -1.67 28.33 0.66
CA GLY A 213 -1.20 29.67 0.29
C GLY A 213 0.04 29.71 -0.61
N LYS A 214 0.62 28.58 -1.00
CA LYS A 214 1.83 28.45 -1.82
C LYS A 214 1.51 28.05 -3.28
N GLN A 215 0.71 28.88 -3.95
CA GLN A 215 0.15 28.54 -5.27
C GLN A 215 1.22 28.28 -6.33
N ASN A 216 2.27 29.11 -6.37
CA ASN A 216 3.34 29.00 -7.35
C ASN A 216 4.19 27.75 -7.12
N GLU A 217 4.47 27.43 -5.86
CA GLU A 217 5.23 26.25 -5.45
C GLU A 217 4.46 24.97 -5.79
N ALA A 218 3.16 24.94 -5.51
CA ALA A 218 2.30 23.82 -5.89
C ALA A 218 2.24 23.62 -7.41
N ARG A 219 2.19 24.70 -8.20
CA ARG A 219 2.25 24.61 -9.67
C ARG A 219 3.59 24.04 -10.16
N ILE A 220 4.71 24.48 -9.60
CA ILE A 220 6.04 23.95 -9.94
C ILE A 220 6.14 22.47 -9.55
N MET A 221 5.67 22.11 -8.35
CA MET A 221 5.71 20.74 -7.88
C MET A 221 4.77 19.83 -8.71
N GLY A 222 3.60 20.31 -9.12
CA GLY A 222 2.72 19.60 -10.03
C GLY A 222 3.38 19.29 -11.37
N GLN A 223 4.19 20.21 -11.91
CA GLN A 223 4.99 19.96 -13.12
C GLN A 223 6.08 18.89 -12.88
N ILE A 224 6.75 18.91 -11.73
CA ILE A 224 7.74 17.87 -11.38
C ILE A 224 7.07 16.51 -11.25
N LEU A 225 5.89 16.43 -10.63
CA LEU A 225 5.12 15.19 -10.51
C LEU A 225 4.69 14.65 -11.87
N SER A 226 4.31 15.53 -12.81
CA SER A 226 3.99 15.11 -14.20
C SER A 226 5.21 14.58 -14.97
N ASP A 227 6.43 14.86 -14.51
CA ASP A 227 7.66 14.32 -15.09
C ASP A 227 8.05 12.96 -14.50
N LEU A 228 7.35 12.45 -13.49
CA LEU A 228 7.67 11.15 -12.86
C LEU A 228 7.40 10.01 -13.85
N GLU A 229 8.43 9.23 -14.15
CA GLU A 229 8.37 8.11 -15.09
C GLU A 229 8.23 6.77 -14.37
N PHE A 230 9.03 6.54 -13.33
CA PHE A 230 9.04 5.27 -12.60
C PHE A 230 9.19 5.47 -11.10
N ILE A 231 8.50 4.63 -10.33
CA ILE A 231 8.79 4.38 -8.92
C ILE A 231 9.27 2.94 -8.80
N GLU A 232 10.52 2.76 -8.37
CA GLU A 232 11.10 1.45 -8.08
C GLU A 232 11.28 1.29 -6.57
N PHE A 233 10.93 0.14 -6.03
CA PHE A 233 11.12 -0.25 -4.64
C PHE A 233 11.90 -1.57 -4.62
N ASP A 234 13.10 -1.53 -4.05
CA ASP A 234 14.03 -2.65 -3.95
C ASP A 234 14.25 -3.00 -2.47
N VAL A 235 14.25 -4.28 -2.13
CA VAL A 235 14.63 -4.75 -0.79
C VAL A 235 15.64 -5.88 -0.86
N ASP A 236 16.71 -5.71 -0.10
CA ASP A 236 17.76 -6.70 0.07
C ASP A 236 17.77 -7.26 1.49
N ALA A 237 17.65 -8.58 1.59
CA ALA A 237 17.71 -9.30 2.85
C ALA A 237 19.17 -9.71 3.11
N SER A 238 19.93 -8.83 3.76
CA SER A 238 21.33 -9.07 4.09
C SER A 238 21.46 -9.55 5.56
N SER A 239 22.10 -8.77 6.43
CA SER A 239 21.96 -8.86 7.89
C SER A 239 20.67 -8.22 8.41
N GLN A 240 20.06 -7.34 7.61
CA GLN A 240 18.79 -6.66 7.86
C GLN A 240 18.04 -6.52 6.52
N LEU A 241 16.83 -5.96 6.55
CA LEU A 241 16.09 -5.61 5.34
C LEU A 241 16.45 -4.19 4.90
N ASP A 242 17.35 -4.08 3.93
CA ASP A 242 17.78 -2.81 3.36
C ASP A 242 16.81 -2.43 2.23
N MET A 243 16.16 -1.28 2.33
CA MET A 243 15.19 -0.76 1.37
C MET A 243 15.79 0.39 0.57
N THR A 244 15.53 0.39 -0.74
CA THR A 244 15.79 1.53 -1.62
C THR A 244 14.57 1.85 -2.47
N ILE A 245 14.16 3.12 -2.49
CA ILE A 245 13.12 3.65 -3.38
C ILE A 245 13.79 4.57 -4.38
N LYS A 246 13.56 4.36 -5.67
CA LYS A 246 14.02 5.24 -6.74
C LYS A 246 12.82 5.85 -7.46
N MET A 247 12.84 7.17 -7.60
CA MET A 247 11.88 7.93 -8.39
C MET A 247 12.63 8.54 -9.57
N SER A 248 12.34 8.05 -10.77
CA SER A 248 12.96 8.48 -12.02
C SER A 248 12.09 9.50 -12.71
N PHE A 249 12.67 10.62 -13.14
CA PHE A 249 11.97 11.72 -13.79
C PHE A 249 12.45 11.91 -15.24
N SER A 250 11.57 12.33 -16.14
CA SER A 250 11.92 12.65 -17.52
C SER A 250 12.90 13.83 -17.61
N ARG A 251 12.80 14.76 -16.65
CA ARG A 251 13.67 15.93 -16.48
C ARG A 251 14.21 16.01 -15.05
N SER A 252 15.42 16.54 -14.89
CA SER A 252 15.99 16.79 -13.56
C SER A 252 15.06 17.71 -12.75
N PRO A 253 14.59 17.26 -11.57
CA PRO A 253 13.77 18.10 -10.70
C PRO A 253 14.52 19.37 -10.28
N THR A 254 13.82 20.50 -10.25
CA THR A 254 14.40 21.79 -9.83
C THR A 254 14.30 22.03 -8.32
N ARG A 255 13.91 21.00 -7.55
CA ARG A 255 13.65 21.09 -6.11
C ARG A 255 14.63 20.19 -5.33
N PRO A 256 14.98 20.55 -4.08
CA PRO A 256 15.81 19.72 -3.23
C PRO A 256 15.20 18.33 -3.00
N ALA A 257 16.06 17.32 -2.80
CA ALA A 257 15.65 15.94 -2.53
C ALA A 257 14.69 15.84 -1.32
N SER A 258 14.92 16.64 -0.27
CA SER A 258 14.10 16.65 0.93
C SER A 258 12.66 17.15 0.69
N GLU A 259 12.47 18.14 -0.19
CA GLU A 259 11.13 18.62 -0.55
C GLU A 259 10.36 17.56 -1.34
N LEU A 260 11.04 16.87 -2.26
CA LEU A 260 10.44 15.78 -3.05
C LEU A 260 10.08 14.58 -2.17
N GLN A 261 10.97 14.19 -1.25
CA GLN A 261 10.70 13.16 -0.25
C GLN A 261 9.48 13.51 0.59
N GLN A 262 9.36 14.75 1.06
CA GLN A 262 8.22 15.16 1.88
C GLN A 262 6.90 15.11 1.10
N VAL A 263 6.90 15.49 -0.18
CA VAL A 263 5.72 15.34 -1.04
C VAL A 263 5.33 13.87 -1.19
N PHE A 264 6.31 12.99 -1.39
CA PHE A 264 6.06 11.55 -1.51
C PHE A 264 5.50 10.94 -0.21
N VAL A 265 6.05 11.31 0.94
CA VAL A 265 5.52 10.91 2.27
C VAL A 265 4.06 11.37 2.41
N ASN A 266 3.79 12.66 2.17
CA ASN A 266 2.43 13.20 2.29
C ASN A 266 1.45 12.48 1.36
N TYR A 267 1.88 12.15 0.14
CA TYR A 267 1.07 11.38 -0.79
C TYR A 267 0.76 9.99 -0.23
N LEU A 268 1.78 9.22 0.18
CA LEU A 268 1.56 7.89 0.74
C LEU A 268 0.63 7.92 1.96
N ASP A 269 0.76 8.95 2.78
CA ASP A 269 -0.05 9.12 3.96
C ASP A 269 -1.54 9.29 3.63
N ASP A 270 -1.86 10.16 2.67
CA ASP A 270 -3.22 10.44 2.24
C ASP A 270 -3.91 9.20 1.64
N TYR A 271 -3.14 8.32 0.99
CA TYR A 271 -3.62 7.05 0.43
C TYR A 271 -3.61 5.89 1.41
N GLY A 272 -3.04 6.09 2.59
CA GLY A 272 -3.08 5.15 3.69
C GLY A 272 -1.91 4.18 3.82
N PHE A 273 -0.80 4.52 3.17
CA PHE A 273 0.43 3.74 3.08
C PHE A 273 1.58 4.43 3.80
N HIS A 274 1.30 5.04 4.94
CA HIS A 274 2.33 5.68 5.76
C HIS A 274 3.40 4.67 6.18
N LEU A 275 4.66 5.00 5.93
CA LEU A 275 5.84 4.22 6.30
C LEU A 275 6.85 5.13 7.01
N ASP A 276 7.02 4.94 8.32
CA ASP A 276 7.94 5.71 9.17
C ASP A 276 9.36 5.75 8.59
N GLU A 277 9.77 4.64 7.96
CA GLU A 277 11.11 4.47 7.40
C GLU A 277 11.36 5.38 6.19
N ILE A 278 10.32 5.84 5.48
CA ILE A 278 10.48 6.77 4.35
C ILE A 278 10.73 8.20 4.84
N GLU A 279 10.13 8.61 5.96
CA GLU A 279 10.34 9.95 6.52
C GLU A 279 11.80 10.16 6.96
N THR A 280 12.40 9.11 7.51
CA THR A 280 13.78 9.11 8.03
C THR A 280 14.80 8.62 7.02
N ALA A 281 14.37 8.27 5.80
CA ALA A 281 15.26 7.77 4.76
C ALA A 281 16.29 8.82 4.32
N LYS A 282 17.48 8.36 3.97
CA LYS A 282 18.48 9.20 3.32
C LYS A 282 18.03 9.51 1.90
N ALA A 283 17.71 10.77 1.62
CA ALA A 283 17.34 11.24 0.29
C ALA A 283 18.54 11.80 -0.48
N THR A 284 18.76 11.30 -1.70
CA THR A 284 19.77 11.82 -2.63
C THR A 284 19.16 12.03 -4.01
N LEU A 285 19.39 13.20 -4.60
CA LEU A 285 18.99 13.50 -5.98
C LEU A 285 20.25 13.50 -6.85
N SER A 286 20.32 12.57 -7.81
CA SER A 286 21.42 12.47 -8.77
C SER A 286 20.87 12.57 -10.19
N GLY A 287 21.10 13.72 -10.83
CA GLY A 287 20.59 14.00 -12.17
C GLY A 287 19.06 13.99 -12.21
N ARG A 288 18.48 12.89 -12.69
CA ARG A 288 17.03 12.70 -12.86
C ARG A 288 16.43 11.66 -11.92
N VAL A 289 17.20 11.14 -10.97
CA VAL A 289 16.76 10.06 -10.07
C VAL A 289 16.87 10.52 -8.62
N LEU A 290 15.73 10.54 -7.94
CA LEU A 290 15.67 10.67 -6.49
C LEU A 290 15.73 9.28 -5.87
N THR A 291 16.70 9.06 -4.99
CA THR A 291 16.87 7.80 -4.25
C THR A 291 16.59 8.05 -2.77
N LEU A 292 15.73 7.23 -2.17
CA LEU A 292 15.49 7.17 -0.73
C LEU A 292 16.01 5.82 -0.22
N SER A 293 16.92 5.81 0.74
CA SER A 293 17.45 4.56 1.30
C SER A 293 17.30 4.53 2.82
N ASN A 294 16.82 3.40 3.33
CA ASN A 294 16.72 3.13 4.77
C ASN A 294 16.68 1.61 5.01
N THR A 295 16.59 1.18 6.27
CA THR A 295 16.12 -0.15 6.61
C THR A 295 14.59 -0.16 6.64
N ILE A 296 13.97 -1.31 6.39
CA ILE A 296 12.51 -1.46 6.47
C ILE A 296 12.14 -2.52 7.50
N SER A 297 11.11 -2.27 8.30
CA SER A 297 10.58 -3.27 9.21
C SER A 297 9.76 -4.35 8.49
N ASP A 298 9.63 -5.53 9.11
CA ASP A 298 8.76 -6.60 8.58
C ASP A 298 7.30 -6.13 8.39
N ALA A 299 6.82 -5.20 9.23
CA ALA A 299 5.46 -4.67 9.14
C ALA A 299 5.28 -3.74 7.93
N SER A 300 6.22 -2.82 7.74
CA SER A 300 6.25 -1.92 6.58
C SER A 300 6.41 -2.70 5.28
N LEU A 301 7.29 -3.71 5.25
CA LEU A 301 7.45 -4.58 4.09
C LEU A 301 6.17 -5.35 3.75
N ARG A 302 5.47 -5.89 4.75
CA ARG A 302 4.15 -6.51 4.55
C ARG A 302 3.14 -5.53 3.96
N MET A 303 3.14 -4.28 4.41
CA MET A 303 2.25 -3.25 3.89
C MET A 303 2.55 -2.96 2.41
N VAL A 304 3.82 -2.80 2.04
CA VAL A 304 4.21 -2.60 0.64
C VAL A 304 3.83 -3.81 -0.21
N LEU A 305 4.16 -5.01 0.23
CA LEU A 305 3.80 -6.22 -0.50
C LEU A 305 2.27 -6.40 -0.58
N SER A 306 1.48 -5.91 0.39
CA SER A 306 0.02 -5.97 0.30
C SER A 306 -0.55 -5.16 -0.88
N LEU A 307 0.15 -4.13 -1.37
CA LEU A 307 -0.24 -3.35 -2.55
C LEU A 307 -0.23 -4.16 -3.83
N ILE A 308 0.69 -5.14 -3.90
CA ILE A 308 0.78 -6.03 -5.04
C ILE A 308 -0.14 -7.23 -4.87
N ARG A 309 -1.05 -7.29 -3.89
CA ARG A 309 -2.04 -8.38 -3.84
C ARG A 309 -3.08 -8.20 -4.94
N GLY A 310 -3.21 -9.22 -5.78
CA GLY A 310 -4.39 -9.37 -6.65
C GLY A 310 -5.65 -9.48 -5.80
N VAL A 311 -6.73 -8.83 -6.25
CA VAL A 311 -8.06 -8.95 -5.65
C VAL A 311 -8.39 -10.43 -5.54
N GLY A 312 -8.64 -10.92 -4.33
CA GLY A 312 -8.91 -12.33 -4.11
C GLY A 312 -7.79 -13.29 -4.55
N ALA A 313 -6.52 -12.94 -4.36
CA ALA A 313 -5.48 -13.97 -4.25
C ALA A 313 -5.63 -14.70 -2.90
N GLY A 314 -6.64 -15.56 -2.76
CA GLY A 314 -6.81 -16.43 -1.60
C GLY A 314 -5.65 -17.39 -1.43
N THR A 315 -5.43 -17.87 -0.21
CA THR A 315 -4.31 -18.72 0.20
C THR A 315 -4.15 -19.94 -0.71
N LEU A 316 -3.11 -19.96 -1.55
CA LEU A 316 -2.68 -21.09 -2.40
C LEU A 316 -1.60 -21.90 -1.70
N LEU A 317 -1.65 -22.01 -0.37
CA LEU A 317 -0.73 -22.86 0.35
C LEU A 317 -1.12 -24.31 0.03
N PRO A 318 -0.25 -25.12 -0.59
CA PRO A 318 -0.25 -26.53 -0.28
C PRO A 318 0.23 -26.60 1.16
N GLU A 319 -0.68 -26.80 2.10
CA GLU A 319 -0.25 -27.56 3.26
C GLU A 319 0.22 -28.92 2.72
N SER A 320 1.35 -29.41 3.23
CA SER A 320 1.84 -30.77 3.00
C SER A 320 0.92 -31.86 3.57
N HIS A 321 -0.35 -31.53 3.74
CA HIS A 321 -1.43 -32.39 4.15
C HIS A 321 -2.56 -32.12 3.17
N SER A 322 -2.74 -33.04 2.22
CA SER A 322 -4.04 -33.18 1.58
C SER A 322 -5.05 -33.32 2.71
N ALA A 323 -5.83 -32.27 3.01
CA ALA A 323 -6.98 -32.40 3.90
C ALA A 323 -7.77 -33.61 3.41
N GLN A 324 -7.77 -34.67 4.21
CA GLN A 324 -8.34 -35.95 3.82
C GLN A 324 -9.87 -35.86 3.89
N THR A 325 -10.39 -34.88 4.63
CA THR A 325 -11.83 -34.65 4.83
C THR A 325 -12.23 -33.18 4.62
N PRO A 326 -13.51 -32.91 4.27
CA PRO A 326 -14.07 -31.55 4.23
C PRO A 326 -13.97 -30.79 5.57
N GLU A 327 -13.95 -31.51 6.70
CA GLU A 327 -13.84 -30.94 8.04
C GLU A 327 -12.44 -30.37 8.30
N GLU A 328 -11.39 -31.08 7.89
CA GLU A 328 -10.00 -30.61 7.97
C GLU A 328 -9.77 -29.38 7.08
N ALA A 329 -10.33 -29.38 5.86
CA ALA A 329 -10.27 -28.22 4.97
C ALA A 329 -10.98 -27.01 5.56
N THR A 330 -12.09 -27.24 6.28
CA THR A 330 -12.84 -26.17 6.97
C THR A 330 -12.05 -25.60 8.14
N LEU A 331 -11.41 -26.46 8.93
CA LEU A 331 -10.56 -26.06 10.05
C LEU A 331 -9.37 -25.21 9.59
N ALA A 332 -8.61 -25.67 8.59
CA ALA A 332 -7.44 -24.96 8.08
C ALA A 332 -7.80 -23.58 7.51
N ALA A 333 -8.85 -23.50 6.68
CA ALA A 333 -9.34 -22.24 6.13
C ALA A 333 -9.83 -21.29 7.23
N SER A 334 -10.50 -21.81 8.26
CA SER A 334 -10.98 -21.04 9.41
C SER A 334 -9.85 -20.47 10.27
N ILE A 335 -8.79 -21.25 10.53
CA ILE A 335 -7.59 -20.77 11.24
C ILE A 335 -6.93 -19.64 10.45
N ALA A 336 -6.68 -19.85 9.15
CA ALA A 336 -6.04 -18.86 8.29
C ALA A 336 -6.84 -17.56 8.21
N TYR A 337 -8.17 -17.65 8.10
CA TYR A 337 -9.07 -16.50 8.08
C TYR A 337 -8.99 -15.71 9.39
N PHE A 338 -9.13 -16.39 10.53
CA PHE A 338 -9.07 -15.76 11.86
C PHE A 338 -7.73 -15.05 12.11
N GLN A 339 -6.61 -15.71 11.80
CA GLN A 339 -5.27 -15.14 11.98
C GLN A 339 -5.06 -13.92 11.09
N THR A 340 -5.52 -13.97 9.84
CA THR A 340 -5.38 -12.85 8.89
C THR A 340 -6.18 -11.63 9.35
N VAL A 341 -7.44 -11.82 9.78
CA VAL A 341 -8.26 -10.71 10.30
C VAL A 341 -7.61 -10.07 11.52
N ASN A 342 -7.13 -10.88 12.47
CA ASN A 342 -6.47 -10.36 13.66
C ASN A 342 -5.19 -9.60 13.32
N GLN A 343 -4.36 -10.15 12.44
CA GLN A 343 -3.13 -9.48 12.01
C GLN A 343 -3.43 -8.13 11.36
N LEU A 344 -4.44 -8.05 10.49
CA LEU A 344 -4.85 -6.79 9.84
C LEU A 344 -5.28 -5.75 10.88
N VAL A 345 -6.06 -6.15 11.89
CA VAL A 345 -6.51 -5.23 12.94
C VAL A 345 -5.36 -4.78 13.85
N ASP A 346 -4.38 -5.65 14.14
CA ASP A 346 -3.20 -5.28 14.94
C ASP A 346 -2.25 -4.35 14.18
N ASP A 347 -2.08 -4.57 12.87
CA ASP A 347 -1.32 -3.68 12.00
C ASP A 347 -1.99 -2.29 11.93
N LEU A 348 -3.31 -2.25 11.75
CA LEU A 348 -4.08 -1.01 11.78
C LEU A 348 -3.97 -0.29 13.13
N PHE A 349 -4.09 -1.01 14.25
CA PHE A 349 -3.99 -0.39 15.58
C PHE A 349 -2.64 0.31 15.77
N ARG A 350 -1.55 -0.37 15.39
CA ARG A 350 -0.19 0.22 15.44
C ARG A 350 -0.07 1.46 14.57
N GLN A 351 -0.57 1.39 13.33
CA GLN A 351 -0.52 2.52 12.40
C GLN A 351 -1.38 3.70 12.92
N ALA A 352 -2.65 3.45 13.26
CA ALA A 352 -3.60 4.45 13.74
C ALA A 352 -3.15 5.13 15.05
N SER A 353 -2.44 4.42 15.93
CA SER A 353 -1.92 5.00 17.17
C SER A 353 -0.85 6.09 16.96
N ARG A 354 -0.22 6.13 15.79
CA ARG A 354 0.82 7.10 15.42
C ARG A 354 0.29 8.25 14.55
N GLY A 355 -0.91 8.13 14.01
CA GLY A 355 -1.51 9.13 13.13
C GLY A 355 -2.09 10.32 13.88
N HIS A 356 -1.72 11.54 13.46
CA HIS A 356 -2.19 12.79 14.08
C HIS A 356 -3.30 13.48 13.27
N ASP A 357 -3.50 13.09 12.01
CA ASP A 357 -4.51 13.66 11.11
C ASP A 357 -5.75 12.75 11.05
N TYR A 358 -6.91 13.28 11.42
CA TYR A 358 -8.16 12.51 11.48
C TYR A 358 -8.64 12.00 10.12
N GLN A 359 -8.48 12.79 9.06
CA GLN A 359 -8.90 12.39 7.71
C GLN A 359 -8.01 11.26 7.18
N ARG A 360 -6.71 11.39 7.42
CA ARG A 360 -5.71 10.38 7.10
C ARG A 360 -5.97 9.05 7.82
N VAL A 361 -6.16 9.12 9.14
CA VAL A 361 -6.45 7.94 9.95
C VAL A 361 -7.76 7.29 9.50
N ALA A 362 -8.78 8.08 9.14
CA ALA A 362 -10.05 7.54 8.63
C ALA A 362 -9.88 6.68 7.36
N SER A 363 -9.03 7.13 6.43
CA SER A 363 -8.71 6.35 5.21
C SER A 363 -8.03 5.02 5.53
N TRP A 364 -7.20 4.95 6.58
CA TRP A 364 -6.59 3.69 7.04
C TRP A 364 -7.67 2.69 7.47
N TYR A 365 -8.62 3.12 8.29
CA TYR A 365 -9.72 2.26 8.74
C TYR A 365 -10.53 1.69 7.56
N ASP A 366 -10.83 2.50 6.55
CA ASP A 366 -11.58 2.04 5.38
C ASP A 366 -10.79 1.06 4.50
N ASN A 367 -9.50 1.32 4.29
CA ASN A 367 -8.63 0.43 3.52
C ASN A 367 -8.50 -0.94 4.21
N PHE A 368 -8.29 -0.97 5.52
CA PHE A 368 -8.23 -2.23 6.27
C PHE A 368 -9.58 -2.95 6.33
N ALA A 369 -10.69 -2.23 6.46
CA ALA A 369 -12.03 -2.83 6.36
C ALA A 369 -12.26 -3.50 4.99
N ARG A 370 -11.86 -2.84 3.90
CA ARG A 370 -11.95 -3.40 2.54
C ARG A 370 -11.14 -4.69 2.40
N ARG A 371 -9.90 -4.70 2.93
CA ARG A 371 -9.04 -5.89 2.92
C ARG A 371 -9.64 -7.09 3.65
N ILE A 372 -10.36 -6.85 4.75
CA ILE A 372 -11.09 -7.91 5.48
C ILE A 372 -12.24 -8.47 4.63
N ASP A 373 -12.99 -7.61 3.95
CA ASP A 373 -14.12 -8.03 3.11
C ASP A 373 -13.67 -8.82 1.86
N GLU A 374 -12.46 -8.59 1.39
CA GLU A 374 -11.85 -9.30 0.24
C GLU A 374 -11.23 -10.66 0.61
N LEU A 375 -11.26 -11.05 1.89
CA LEU A 375 -10.71 -12.33 2.33
C LEU A 375 -11.50 -13.52 1.75
N PRO A 376 -10.83 -14.66 1.47
CA PRO A 376 -11.52 -15.87 1.01
C PRO A 376 -12.55 -16.35 2.03
N ILE A 377 -13.79 -16.57 1.58
CA ILE A 377 -14.90 -17.00 2.45
C ILE A 377 -15.21 -18.50 2.37
N ARG A 378 -14.58 -19.23 1.45
CA ARG A 378 -14.90 -20.63 1.17
C ARG A 378 -14.32 -21.55 2.23
N ASN A 379 -15.12 -22.53 2.67
CA ASN A 379 -14.79 -23.47 3.75
C ASN A 379 -14.42 -22.73 5.06
N VAL A 380 -14.79 -21.46 5.21
CA VAL A 380 -14.61 -20.73 6.47
C VAL A 380 -15.86 -20.92 7.31
N ASP A 381 -15.68 -21.15 8.59
CA ASP A 381 -16.78 -21.27 9.54
C ASP A 381 -17.72 -20.05 9.47
N PRO A 382 -19.05 -20.24 9.40
CA PRO A 382 -20.00 -19.12 9.32
C PRO A 382 -19.89 -18.11 10.47
N ASP A 383 -19.44 -18.54 11.65
CA ASP A 383 -19.27 -17.67 12.82
C ASP A 383 -18.08 -16.73 12.63
N LEU A 384 -17.00 -17.21 12.00
CA LEU A 384 -15.85 -16.40 11.60
C LEU A 384 -16.19 -15.42 10.48
N LEU A 385 -17.03 -15.81 9.53
CA LEU A 385 -17.51 -14.90 8.49
C LEU A 385 -18.34 -13.75 9.08
N ARG A 386 -19.19 -14.02 10.07
CA ARG A 386 -19.93 -12.98 10.81
C ARG A 386 -18.98 -12.09 11.61
N TYR A 387 -17.98 -12.70 12.26
CA TYR A 387 -16.93 -11.96 12.96
C TYR A 387 -16.18 -11.00 12.02
N GLY A 388 -15.68 -11.46 10.87
CA GLY A 388 -14.98 -10.60 9.92
C GLY A 388 -15.83 -9.42 9.43
N ARG A 389 -17.12 -9.66 9.13
CA ARG A 389 -18.07 -8.59 8.77
C ARG A 389 -18.33 -7.61 9.91
N SER A 390 -18.44 -8.09 11.14
CA SER A 390 -18.57 -7.24 12.34
C SER A 390 -17.36 -6.33 12.48
N ILE A 391 -16.15 -6.89 12.35
CA ILE A 391 -14.90 -6.12 12.41
C ILE A 391 -14.86 -5.07 11.29
N SER A 392 -15.08 -5.46 10.02
CA SER A 392 -15.01 -4.50 8.91
C SER A 392 -16.03 -3.37 9.03
N ALA A 393 -17.25 -3.65 9.52
CA ALA A 393 -18.26 -2.63 9.81
C ALA A 393 -17.83 -1.66 10.93
N ARG A 394 -17.27 -2.19 12.03
CA ARG A 394 -16.76 -1.38 13.14
C ARG A 394 -15.58 -0.50 12.74
N LEU A 395 -14.67 -1.01 11.91
CA LEU A 395 -13.57 -0.22 11.37
C LEU A 395 -14.10 0.96 10.56
N ARG A 396 -15.06 0.74 9.65
CA ARG A 396 -15.74 1.82 8.91
C ARG A 396 -16.45 2.82 9.84
N GLN A 397 -17.07 2.35 10.92
CA GLN A 397 -17.68 3.23 11.92
C GLN A 397 -16.66 4.17 12.56
N ILE A 398 -15.47 3.66 12.90
CA ILE A 398 -14.38 4.51 13.39
C ILE A 398 -13.95 5.51 12.31
N GLY A 399 -13.78 5.07 11.06
CA GLY A 399 -13.45 5.95 9.93
C GLY A 399 -14.46 7.09 9.75
N MET A 400 -15.77 6.79 9.82
CA MET A 400 -16.83 7.79 9.75
C MET A 400 -16.78 8.78 10.92
N SER A 401 -16.56 8.30 12.15
CA SER A 401 -16.45 9.14 13.35
C SER A 401 -15.29 10.14 13.23
N LEU A 402 -14.13 9.70 12.73
CA LEU A 402 -12.96 10.55 12.50
C LEU A 402 -13.23 11.66 11.46
N ARG A 403 -13.89 11.33 10.35
CA ARG A 403 -14.31 12.33 9.35
C ARG A 403 -15.33 13.31 9.92
N GLY A 404 -16.25 12.83 10.75
CA GLY A 404 -17.23 13.66 11.44
C GLY A 404 -16.58 14.75 12.31
N ILE A 405 -15.54 14.40 13.07
CA ILE A 405 -14.76 15.36 13.87
C ILE A 405 -14.12 16.41 12.98
N GLN A 406 -13.49 16.01 11.86
CA GLN A 406 -12.85 16.96 10.94
C GLN A 406 -13.84 17.99 10.41
N LEU A 407 -15.03 17.54 9.99
CA LEU A 407 -16.11 18.42 9.52
C LEU A 407 -16.61 19.36 10.63
N GLU A 408 -16.78 18.84 11.85
CA GLU A 408 -17.22 19.65 13.00
C GLU A 408 -16.15 20.68 13.38
N MET A 409 -14.86 20.33 13.35
CA MET A 409 -13.75 21.26 13.62
C MET A 409 -13.69 22.39 12.58
N GLY A 410 -13.83 22.07 11.29
CA GLY A 410 -13.87 23.08 10.23
C GLY A 410 -15.07 24.01 10.35
N ARG A 411 -16.25 23.45 10.66
CA ARG A 411 -17.47 24.24 10.93
C ARG A 411 -17.30 25.14 12.15
N VAL A 412 -16.77 24.62 13.25
CA VAL A 412 -16.57 25.40 14.49
C VAL A 412 -15.54 26.51 14.29
N ALA A 413 -14.44 26.23 13.57
CA ALA A 413 -13.44 27.24 13.22
C ALA A 413 -14.03 28.38 12.36
N SER A 414 -15.03 28.11 11.51
CA SER A 414 -15.68 29.14 10.70
C SER A 414 -16.48 30.17 11.50
N TYR A 415 -16.82 29.89 12.77
CA TYR A 415 -17.48 30.84 13.67
C TYR A 415 -16.50 31.69 14.48
N ALA A 416 -15.19 31.62 14.23
CA ALA A 416 -14.22 32.43 14.96
C ALA A 416 -14.39 33.92 14.64
N GLU A 417 -14.65 34.71 15.68
CA GLU A 417 -14.84 36.16 15.60
C GLU A 417 -13.68 36.87 16.31
N TYR A 418 -13.11 37.87 15.64
CA TYR A 418 -12.07 38.75 16.16
C TYR A 418 -12.50 40.20 15.93
N ARG A 419 -12.97 40.87 16.97
CA ARG A 419 -13.42 42.26 16.92
C ARG A 419 -12.51 43.14 17.75
N VAL A 420 -12.02 44.21 17.13
CA VAL A 420 -11.22 45.24 17.79
C VAL A 420 -12.01 46.53 17.75
N ASP A 421 -12.54 46.93 18.90
CA ASP A 421 -13.20 48.23 19.04
C ASP A 421 -12.18 49.22 19.63
N VAL A 422 -11.75 50.15 18.79
CA VAL A 422 -10.86 51.24 19.18
C VAL A 422 -11.73 52.46 19.45
N THR A 423 -11.81 52.88 20.71
CA THR A 423 -12.41 54.16 21.08
C THR A 423 -11.30 55.22 21.10
N PRO A 424 -11.24 56.13 20.12
CA PRO A 424 -10.21 57.18 20.13
C PRO A 424 -10.40 58.12 21.33
N PRO A 425 -9.31 58.73 21.84
CA PRO A 425 -9.39 59.66 22.96
C PRO A 425 -10.36 60.82 22.64
N GLN A 426 -11.29 61.10 23.56
CA GLN A 426 -12.26 62.18 23.39
C GLN A 426 -11.88 63.36 24.29
N VAL A 427 -11.91 64.56 23.70
CA VAL A 427 -11.73 65.82 24.42
C VAL A 427 -13.09 66.48 24.57
N GLN A 428 -13.66 66.44 25.77
CA GLN A 428 -14.93 67.10 26.07
C GLN A 428 -14.68 68.51 26.63
N TRP A 429 -15.22 69.51 25.93
CA TRP A 429 -15.30 70.87 26.42
C TRP A 429 -16.64 71.09 27.11
N ASN A 430 -16.63 71.23 28.43
CA ASN A 430 -17.84 71.57 29.19
C ASN A 430 -18.11 73.09 29.07
N GLY A 431 -18.76 73.48 27.97
CA GLY A 431 -19.27 74.84 27.77
C GLY A 431 -20.65 75.01 28.39
N GLY A 432 -20.73 75.08 29.71
CA GLY A 432 -21.98 75.39 30.42
C GLY A 432 -22.35 76.86 30.27
N TRP A 433 -23.31 77.17 29.39
CA TRP A 433 -24.05 78.44 29.41
C TRP A 433 -25.12 78.36 30.52
N GLY A 434 -24.71 78.66 31.76
CA GLY A 434 -25.59 78.77 32.91
C GLY A 434 -25.19 79.98 33.73
N GLY A 435 -25.93 81.08 33.58
CA GLY A 435 -25.58 82.37 34.15
C GLY A 435 -25.55 82.39 35.67
N ASN A 436 -24.43 82.86 36.24
CA ASN A 436 -24.45 83.67 37.44
C ASN A 436 -23.22 84.57 37.49
N TRP A 437 -23.44 85.85 37.81
CA TRP A 437 -22.41 86.89 37.89
C TRP A 437 -21.46 86.60 39.07
N ASN A 438 -20.15 86.80 38.86
CA ASN A 438 -19.01 86.68 39.80
C ASN A 438 -18.33 85.31 39.99
N GLY A 439 -17.69 84.78 38.95
CA GLY A 439 -16.64 83.77 39.15
C GLY A 439 -15.82 83.49 37.89
N TRP A 440 -14.53 83.84 37.91
CA TRP A 440 -13.55 83.44 36.89
C TRP A 440 -13.24 81.95 37.04
N GLY A 441 -14.00 81.09 36.37
CA GLY A 441 -13.75 79.65 36.30
C GLY A 441 -12.98 79.29 35.03
N TRP A 442 -11.73 78.84 35.17
CA TRP A 442 -10.97 78.23 34.09
C TRP A 442 -11.62 76.88 33.70
N GLY A 443 -12.23 76.81 32.52
CA GLY A 443 -12.76 75.56 31.97
C GLY A 443 -11.60 74.61 31.62
N GLY A 444 -11.40 73.58 32.43
CA GLY A 444 -10.40 72.53 32.16
C GLY A 444 -10.91 71.54 31.11
N ALA A 445 -10.14 71.31 30.05
CA ALA A 445 -10.37 70.22 29.11
C ALA A 445 -9.96 68.89 29.77
N TRP A 446 -10.88 67.94 29.84
CA TRP A 446 -10.59 66.58 30.28
C TRP A 446 -10.41 65.69 29.06
N VAL A 447 -9.25 65.01 28.98
CA VAL A 447 -8.96 64.01 27.94
C VAL A 447 -9.33 62.65 28.50
N THR A 448 -10.32 62.00 27.92
CA THR A 448 -10.61 60.59 28.23
C THR A 448 -9.60 59.74 27.43
N PRO A 449 -8.76 58.90 28.07
CA PRO A 449 -7.83 58.04 27.35
C PRO A 449 -8.61 57.11 26.41
N GLY A 450 -8.11 56.93 25.19
CA GLY A 450 -8.69 55.95 24.28
C GLY A 450 -8.56 54.54 24.83
N THR A 451 -9.58 53.72 24.64
CA THR A 451 -9.58 52.31 25.04
C THR A 451 -9.57 51.43 23.81
N VAL A 452 -8.76 50.39 23.84
CA VAL A 452 -8.76 49.31 22.83
C VAL A 452 -9.40 48.11 23.50
N ASN A 453 -10.61 47.75 23.08
CA ASN A 453 -11.29 46.56 23.55
C ASN A 453 -11.17 45.47 22.49
N VAL A 454 -10.64 44.31 22.89
CA VAL A 454 -10.47 43.15 22.00
C VAL A 454 -11.45 42.09 22.45
N GLU A 455 -12.49 41.86 21.66
CA GLU A 455 -13.49 40.80 21.89
C GLU A 455 -13.18 39.62 20.96
N THR A 456 -12.97 38.45 21.55
CA THR A 456 -12.72 37.21 20.79
C THR A 456 -13.49 36.06 21.40
N ASN A 457 -14.04 35.18 20.56
CA ASN A 457 -14.71 33.95 20.99
C ASN A 457 -13.79 32.71 20.92
N PHE A 458 -12.48 32.89 20.69
CA PHE A 458 -11.52 31.79 20.57
C PHE A 458 -11.54 30.76 21.71
N PRO A 459 -11.68 31.14 23.00
CA PRO A 459 -11.81 30.16 24.08
C PRO A 459 -13.04 29.25 23.94
N GLU A 460 -14.17 29.79 23.50
CA GLU A 460 -15.41 29.03 23.27
C GLU A 460 -15.27 28.10 22.06
N ILE A 461 -14.68 28.60 20.97
CA ILE A 461 -14.37 27.79 19.77
C ILE A 461 -13.45 26.61 20.13
N ARG A 462 -12.40 26.85 20.92
CA ARG A 462 -11.50 25.79 21.41
C ARG A 462 -12.21 24.80 22.33
N GLY A 463 -13.10 25.27 23.20
CA GLY A 463 -13.93 24.41 24.06
C GLY A 463 -14.82 23.47 23.24
N ARG A 464 -15.53 24.00 22.24
CA ARG A 464 -16.37 23.20 21.35
C ARG A 464 -15.57 22.19 20.51
N GLN A 465 -14.37 22.56 20.05
CA GLN A 465 -13.45 21.65 19.37
C GLN A 465 -12.98 20.52 20.30
N ALA A 466 -12.60 20.84 21.54
CA ALA A 466 -12.18 19.86 22.52
C ALA A 466 -13.32 18.87 22.88
N ASP A 467 -14.55 19.37 23.02
CA ASP A 467 -15.72 18.52 23.29
C ASP A 467 -16.02 17.55 22.14
N ALA A 468 -15.93 18.02 20.89
CA ALA A 468 -16.09 17.17 19.70
C ALA A 468 -15.04 16.06 19.66
N ILE A 469 -13.78 16.39 19.95
CA ILE A 469 -12.68 15.43 20.04
C ILE A 469 -12.91 14.42 21.17
N ALA A 470 -13.30 14.88 22.36
CA ALA A 470 -13.52 14.03 23.52
C ALA A 470 -14.66 13.02 23.30
N ARG A 471 -15.80 13.48 22.75
CA ARG A 471 -16.93 12.61 22.39
C ARG A 471 -16.53 11.54 21.39
N GLY A 472 -15.91 11.93 20.29
CA GLY A 472 -15.50 10.95 19.27
C GLY A 472 -14.38 10.01 19.75
N THR A 473 -13.54 10.45 20.68
CA THR A 473 -12.54 9.57 21.32
C THR A 473 -13.21 8.48 22.15
N THR A 474 -14.20 8.85 22.96
CA THR A 474 -14.95 7.91 23.81
C THR A 474 -15.72 6.88 22.97
N GLU A 475 -16.33 7.33 21.86
CA GLU A 475 -17.00 6.44 20.90
C GLU A 475 -16.00 5.42 20.31
N ARG A 476 -14.84 5.88 19.83
CA ARG A 476 -13.82 5.00 19.25
C ARG A 476 -13.25 4.01 20.26
N GLU A 477 -12.98 4.43 21.49
CA GLU A 477 -12.52 3.52 22.56
C GLU A 477 -13.54 2.43 22.84
N THR A 478 -14.84 2.77 22.81
CA THR A 478 -15.93 1.80 22.99
C THR A 478 -15.96 0.79 21.84
N ILE A 479 -15.80 1.26 20.59
CA ILE A 479 -15.73 0.37 19.42
C ILE A 479 -14.50 -0.54 19.53
N TRP A 480 -13.32 -0.03 19.91
CA TRP A 480 -12.10 -0.83 20.10
C TRP A 480 -12.23 -1.87 21.22
N LYS A 481 -12.84 -1.52 22.35
CA LYS A 481 -13.18 -2.49 23.41
C LYS A 481 -14.08 -3.60 22.85
N SER A 482 -15.06 -3.25 22.02
CA SER A 482 -15.93 -4.25 21.39
C SER A 482 -15.18 -5.13 20.39
N ILE A 483 -14.24 -4.58 19.60
CA ILE A 483 -13.39 -5.36 18.69
C ILE A 483 -12.58 -6.40 19.48
N ASN A 484 -11.96 -5.99 20.58
CA ASN A 484 -11.17 -6.88 21.43
C ASN A 484 -12.04 -7.95 22.12
N ASN A 485 -13.27 -7.60 22.50
CA ASN A 485 -14.23 -8.55 23.04
C ASN A 485 -14.68 -9.57 21.99
N ASP A 486 -15.03 -9.11 20.78
CA ASP A 486 -15.43 -9.99 19.66
C ASP A 486 -14.31 -10.96 19.30
N ARG A 487 -13.04 -10.52 19.34
CA ARG A 487 -11.84 -11.35 19.17
C ARG A 487 -11.74 -12.48 20.20
N ALA A 488 -11.94 -12.16 21.47
CA ALA A 488 -11.87 -13.14 22.55
C ALA A 488 -13.02 -14.15 22.46
N ILE A 489 -14.25 -13.67 22.27
CA ILE A 489 -15.46 -14.51 22.15
C ILE A 489 -15.32 -15.49 20.98
N VAL A 490 -14.98 -14.99 19.78
CA VAL A 490 -14.90 -15.87 18.62
C VAL A 490 -13.76 -16.89 18.75
N ARG A 491 -12.64 -16.51 19.40
CA ARG A 491 -11.55 -17.47 19.69
C ARG A 491 -12.05 -18.58 20.60
N ASP A 492 -12.73 -18.24 21.69
CA ASP A 492 -13.27 -19.23 22.64
C ASP A 492 -14.31 -20.14 21.98
N ASP A 493 -15.17 -19.58 21.13
CA ASP A 493 -16.18 -20.34 20.40
C ASP A 493 -15.53 -21.28 19.39
N MET A 494 -14.51 -20.82 18.64
CA MET A 494 -13.77 -21.68 17.71
C MET A 494 -12.97 -22.75 18.45
N MET A 495 -12.38 -22.44 19.61
CA MET A 495 -11.69 -23.42 20.43
C MET A 495 -12.65 -24.49 20.94
N LYS A 496 -13.86 -24.14 21.38
CA LYS A 496 -14.88 -25.12 21.77
C LYS A 496 -15.36 -25.97 20.60
N LYS A 497 -15.51 -25.36 19.42
CA LYS A 497 -16.06 -26.00 18.22
C LYS A 497 -15.08 -26.96 17.57
N PHE A 498 -13.81 -26.57 17.48
CA PHE A 498 -12.77 -27.32 16.76
C PHE A 498 -11.74 -27.99 17.69
N ASN A 499 -11.80 -27.73 18.99
CA ASN A 499 -10.84 -28.23 19.99
C ASN A 499 -9.37 -27.87 19.66
N VAL A 500 -9.16 -26.70 19.06
CA VAL A 500 -7.87 -26.16 18.65
C VAL A 500 -7.80 -24.67 19.02
N ASP A 501 -6.68 -24.22 19.57
CA ASP A 501 -6.43 -22.78 19.75
C ASP A 501 -5.97 -22.17 18.43
N PHE A 502 -6.77 -21.25 17.88
CA PHE A 502 -6.49 -20.65 16.58
C PHE A 502 -5.31 -19.65 16.62
N LEU A 503 -4.86 -19.22 17.80
CA LEU A 503 -3.63 -18.41 17.95
C LEU A 503 -2.36 -19.28 18.01
N ASN A 504 -2.47 -20.50 18.54
CA ASN A 504 -1.38 -21.45 18.67
C ASN A 504 -1.84 -22.85 18.25
N PRO A 505 -2.15 -23.06 16.96
CA PRO A 505 -2.58 -24.37 16.50
C PRO A 505 -1.45 -25.38 16.72
N PRO A 506 -1.75 -26.63 17.13
CA PRO A 506 -0.73 -27.65 17.33
C PRO A 506 0.05 -27.84 16.03
N ARG A 507 1.38 -27.78 16.11
CA ARG A 507 2.26 -28.17 15.00
C ARG A 507 2.02 -29.65 14.74
N ARG A 508 1.38 -29.99 13.63
CA ARG A 508 1.27 -31.36 13.15
C ARG A 508 2.21 -31.56 11.98
#